data_AF-A0A951QHL5-F1
#
_entry.id   AF-A0A951QHL5-F1
#
_cell.length_a   1.000
_cell.length_b   1.000
_cell.length_c   1.000
_cell.angle_alpha   90.00
_cell.angle_beta   90.00
_cell.angle_gamma   90.00
#
_symmetry.space_group_name_H-M   'P 1'
#
loop_
_entity.id
_entity.type
_entity.pdbx_description
1 polymer ?
#
loop_
_entity_poly.entity_id
_entity_poly.type
_entity_poly.pdbx_seq_one_letter_code
_entity_poly.pdbx_strand_id
1 'polypeptide(L)'
;MDIVDLSQTAANSDRLGFQWINAVRAKLLDLDSQLAVANQTINQLRSETAQAFRVSVVSALNLSYTGGAVKLPSGLIASVAPGNITAPNNAVSFVFVNATGAIAISTTRPALGFEIARVEASGGAVTQLQNYPLFAVRPVDPDLSNYATVDYANSRAWKIQALGRKTSTFAIASTDTYYRIPLESLTGSGFATNGLFTAPAAGNYVFASRIRVDTTTPNQPLAVKLSLYVGSTEILLNQGDSAYGDLSASVQNNEPVPLAVGGQADMRVYLTRGVNARVREGSSVVAWLVP
;
A
#
# COMPACT_ATOMS: atom_id res chain seq x y z
N MET A 1 -43.36 64.28 2.40
CA MET A 1 -42.26 63.86 3.28
C MET A 1 -42.57 62.42 3.64
N ASP A 2 -41.99 61.47 2.91
CA ASP A 2 -42.26 60.06 3.17
C ASP A 2 -41.57 59.66 4.47
N ILE A 3 -42.37 59.21 5.43
CA ILE A 3 -41.88 58.65 6.69
C ILE A 3 -41.41 57.24 6.35
N VAL A 4 -40.10 57.05 6.23
CA VAL A 4 -39.51 55.72 6.09
C VAL A 4 -39.73 54.96 7.40
N ASP A 5 -40.41 53.82 7.30
CA ASP A 5 -40.58 52.90 8.42
C ASP A 5 -39.24 52.18 8.70
N LEU A 6 -38.53 52.68 9.71
CA LEU A 6 -37.24 52.15 10.14
C LEU A 6 -37.34 50.72 10.67
N SER A 7 -38.52 50.28 11.14
CA SER A 7 -38.74 48.92 11.64
C SER A 7 -38.76 47.89 10.51
N GLN A 8 -39.36 48.24 9.37
CA GLN A 8 -39.38 47.40 8.17
C GLN A 8 -37.99 47.30 7.52
N THR A 9 -37.19 48.37 7.61
CA THR A 9 -35.81 48.40 7.12
C THR A 9 -34.90 47.45 7.92
N ALA A 10 -35.02 47.43 9.24
CA ALA A 10 -34.26 46.53 10.11
C ALA A 10 -34.61 45.05 9.86
N ALA A 11 -35.90 44.71 9.79
CA ALA A 11 -36.36 43.34 9.52
C ALA A 11 -35.90 42.81 8.15
N ASN A 12 -35.88 43.68 7.13
CA ASN A 12 -35.34 43.34 5.82
C ASN A 12 -33.82 43.12 5.85
N SER A 13 -33.08 43.91 6.65
CA SER A 13 -31.64 43.75 6.84
C SER A 13 -31.29 42.41 7.50
N ASP A 14 -32.00 42.03 8.56
CA ASP A 14 -31.82 40.74 9.24
C ASP A 14 -32.11 39.56 8.30
N ARG A 15 -33.20 39.64 7.53
CA ARG A 15 -33.56 38.60 6.56
C ARG A 15 -32.49 38.43 5.48
N LEU A 16 -31.94 39.53 4.97
CA LEU A 16 -30.84 39.50 3.99
C LEU A 16 -29.56 38.92 4.62
N GLY A 17 -29.28 39.25 5.88
CA GLY A 17 -28.17 38.66 6.65
C GLY A 17 -28.27 37.14 6.75
N PHE A 18 -29.43 36.62 7.16
CA PHE A 18 -29.66 35.17 7.23
C PHE A 18 -29.57 34.47 5.86
N GLN A 19 -30.12 35.09 4.81
CA GLN A 19 -30.01 34.55 3.44
C GLN A 19 -28.56 34.50 2.97
N TRP A 20 -27.77 35.53 3.25
CA TRP A 20 -26.35 35.57 2.93
C TRP A 20 -25.56 34.48 3.68
N ILE A 21 -25.79 34.34 5.00
CA ILE A 21 -25.15 33.30 5.82
C ILE A 21 -25.46 31.91 5.27
N ASN A 22 -26.73 31.64 4.92
CA ASN A 22 -27.13 30.35 4.36
C ASN A 22 -26.50 30.09 2.98
N ALA A 23 -26.42 31.10 2.12
CA ALA A 23 -25.76 30.99 0.82
C ALA A 23 -24.25 30.71 0.94
N VAL A 24 -23.56 31.42 1.85
CA VAL A 24 -22.14 31.19 2.13
C VAL A 24 -21.92 29.78 2.69
N ARG A 25 -22.76 29.32 3.63
CA ARG A 25 -22.69 27.97 4.18
C ARG A 25 -22.89 26.89 3.12
N ALA A 26 -23.88 27.05 2.25
CA ALA A 26 -24.12 26.14 1.14
C ALA A 26 -22.91 26.08 0.19
N LYS A 27 -22.29 27.23 -0.09
CA LYS A 27 -21.10 27.28 -0.95
C LYS A 27 -19.87 26.62 -0.31
N LEU A 28 -19.69 26.75 1.01
CA LEU A 28 -18.62 26.06 1.74
C LEU A 28 -18.79 24.54 1.67
N LEU A 29 -20.00 24.02 1.86
CA LEU A 29 -20.27 22.58 1.75
C LEU A 29 -20.03 22.04 0.33
N ASP A 30 -20.38 22.80 -0.70
CA ASP A 30 -20.08 22.47 -2.10
C ASP A 30 -18.56 22.41 -2.35
N LEU A 31 -17.81 23.39 -1.84
CA LEU A 31 -16.34 23.40 -1.96
C LEU A 31 -15.69 22.23 -1.23
N ASP A 32 -16.16 21.87 -0.03
CA ASP A 32 -15.66 20.70 0.71
C ASP A 32 -15.91 19.39 -0.07
N SER A 33 -17.09 19.26 -0.68
CA SER A 33 -17.41 18.12 -1.54
C SER A 33 -16.50 18.06 -2.77
N GLN A 34 -16.25 19.19 -3.44
CA GLN A 34 -15.36 19.26 -4.60
C GLN A 34 -13.91 18.91 -4.23
N LEU A 35 -13.43 19.38 -3.07
CA LEU A 35 -12.11 19.06 -2.55
C LEU A 35 -11.95 17.56 -2.26
N ALA A 36 -12.97 16.91 -1.70
CA ALA A 36 -12.96 15.47 -1.47
C ALA A 36 -12.81 14.66 -2.77
N VAL A 37 -13.57 15.03 -3.81
CA VAL A 37 -13.49 14.38 -5.15
C VAL A 37 -12.13 14.61 -5.80
N ALA A 38 -11.58 15.83 -5.70
CA ALA A 38 -10.26 16.15 -6.23
C ALA A 38 -9.16 15.32 -5.53
N ASN A 39 -9.19 15.20 -4.21
CA ASN A 39 -8.25 14.38 -3.45
C ASN A 39 -8.35 12.90 -3.80
N GLN A 40 -9.56 12.37 -3.99
CA GLN A 40 -9.76 11.00 -4.45
C GLN A 40 -9.12 10.78 -5.84
N THR A 41 -9.31 11.72 -6.75
CA THR A 41 -8.76 11.68 -8.11
C THR A 41 -7.23 11.75 -8.09
N ILE A 42 -6.65 12.62 -7.26
CA ILE A 42 -5.19 12.72 -7.09
C ILE A 42 -4.61 11.42 -6.55
N ASN A 43 -5.25 10.80 -5.57
CA ASN A 43 -4.78 9.54 -5.01
C ASN A 43 -4.85 8.40 -6.04
N GLN A 44 -5.91 8.38 -6.86
CA GLN A 44 -6.01 7.45 -7.98
C GLN A 44 -4.88 7.68 -8.99
N LEU A 45 -4.66 8.92 -9.44
CA LEU A 45 -3.59 9.25 -10.40
C LEU A 45 -2.18 8.95 -9.85
N ARG A 46 -1.94 9.19 -8.56
CA ARG A 46 -0.68 8.81 -7.89
C ARG A 46 -0.48 7.31 -7.92
N SER A 47 -1.53 6.54 -7.63
CA SER A 47 -1.49 5.07 -7.70
C SER A 47 -1.29 4.57 -9.12
N GLU A 48 -1.81 5.27 -10.14
CA GLU A 48 -1.63 4.91 -11.55
C GLU A 48 -0.23 5.26 -12.07
N THR A 49 0.34 6.39 -11.64
CA THR A 49 1.69 6.82 -12.07
C THR A 49 2.83 6.06 -11.39
N ALA A 50 2.60 5.47 -10.20
CA ALA A 50 3.58 4.64 -9.50
C ALA A 50 3.74 3.22 -10.07
N GLN A 51 2.96 2.83 -11.09
CA GLN A 51 3.00 1.48 -11.65
C GLN A 51 4.23 1.29 -12.54
N ALA A 52 5.11 0.35 -12.18
CA ALA A 52 6.32 0.02 -12.94
C ALA A 52 6.01 -0.51 -14.35
N PHE A 53 4.89 -1.23 -14.50
CA PHE A 53 4.44 -1.77 -15.78
C PHE A 53 3.10 -1.14 -16.16
N ARG A 54 3.12 -0.36 -17.22
CA ARG A 54 1.95 0.29 -17.80
C ARG A 54 1.94 0.06 -19.29
N VAL A 55 0.79 -0.33 -19.81
CA VAL A 55 0.52 -0.43 -21.25
C VAL A 55 -0.24 0.83 -21.69
N SER A 56 0.13 1.39 -22.83
CA SER A 56 -0.51 2.54 -23.47
C SER A 56 -0.75 2.27 -24.95
N VAL A 57 -1.83 2.82 -25.51
CA VAL A 57 -2.09 2.71 -26.96
C VAL A 57 -1.20 3.74 -27.68
N VAL A 58 -0.44 3.28 -28.69
CA VAL A 58 0.37 4.15 -29.55
C VAL A 58 -0.39 4.49 -30.82
N SER A 59 -0.89 3.46 -31.51
CA SER A 59 -1.65 3.63 -32.76
C SER A 59 -2.41 2.36 -33.11
N ALA A 60 -3.67 2.46 -33.53
CA ALA A 60 -4.48 1.32 -33.97
C ALA A 60 -4.43 0.13 -32.99
N LEU A 61 -3.71 -0.93 -33.35
CA LEU A 61 -3.50 -2.15 -32.55
C LEU A 61 -2.15 -2.19 -31.84
N ASN A 62 -1.28 -1.20 -32.05
CA ASN A 62 0.05 -1.12 -31.47
C ASN A 62 0.00 -0.47 -30.08
N LEU A 63 0.58 -1.19 -29.11
CA LEU A 63 0.65 -0.81 -27.72
C LEU A 63 2.11 -0.60 -27.35
N SER A 64 2.40 0.42 -26.54
CA SER A 64 3.68 0.55 -25.83
C SER A 64 3.53 0.05 -24.40
N TYR A 65 4.60 -0.48 -23.84
CA TYR A 65 4.66 -0.83 -22.43
C TYR A 65 5.93 -0.27 -21.78
N THR A 66 5.81 0.14 -20.52
CA THR A 66 6.95 0.53 -19.70
C THR A 66 7.73 -0.70 -19.24
N GLY A 67 9.04 -0.54 -19.09
CA GLY A 67 9.92 -1.56 -18.53
C GLY A 67 10.02 -1.47 -17.01
N GLY A 68 10.58 -2.51 -16.39
CA GLY A 68 10.75 -2.59 -14.94
C GLY A 68 11.37 -3.92 -14.51
N ALA A 69 11.53 -4.13 -13.21
CA ALA A 69 11.96 -5.41 -12.65
C ALA A 69 10.73 -6.18 -12.16
N VAL A 70 10.71 -7.51 -12.29
CA VAL A 70 9.63 -8.36 -11.75
C VAL A 70 10.20 -9.67 -11.19
N LYS A 71 9.66 -10.12 -10.06
CA LYS A 71 10.03 -11.40 -9.47
C LYS A 71 9.19 -12.52 -10.07
N LEU A 72 9.82 -13.38 -10.85
CA LEU A 72 9.19 -14.52 -11.53
C LEU A 72 8.70 -15.59 -10.54
N PRO A 73 7.79 -16.49 -10.94
CA PRO A 73 7.38 -17.63 -10.12
C PRO A 73 8.54 -18.53 -9.68
N SER A 74 9.63 -18.56 -10.46
CA SER A 74 10.89 -19.23 -10.12
C SER A 74 11.67 -18.58 -8.97
N GLY A 75 11.28 -17.37 -8.55
CA GLY A 75 11.96 -16.56 -7.55
C GLY A 75 13.04 -15.63 -8.11
N LEU A 76 13.40 -15.77 -9.39
CA LEU A 76 14.37 -14.89 -10.06
C LEU A 76 13.77 -13.51 -10.30
N ILE A 77 14.60 -12.47 -10.20
CA ILE A 77 14.23 -11.11 -10.60
C ILE A 77 14.62 -10.94 -12.07
N ALA A 78 13.63 -10.74 -12.93
CA ALA A 78 13.84 -10.44 -14.34
C ALA A 78 13.70 -8.94 -14.58
N SER A 79 14.61 -8.38 -15.38
CA SER A 79 14.51 -7.02 -15.90
C SER A 79 13.82 -7.07 -17.26
N VAL A 80 12.76 -6.29 -17.41
CA VAL A 80 11.97 -6.16 -18.64
C VAL A 80 12.27 -4.78 -19.22
N ALA A 81 12.85 -4.74 -20.42
CA ALA A 81 13.04 -3.48 -21.14
C ALA A 81 11.69 -2.94 -21.63
N PRO A 82 11.51 -1.60 -21.70
CA PRO A 82 10.32 -1.03 -22.35
C PRO A 82 10.28 -1.40 -23.83
N GLY A 83 9.08 -1.49 -24.40
CA GLY A 83 8.92 -1.89 -25.79
C GLY A 83 7.51 -1.72 -26.31
N ASN A 84 7.25 -2.32 -27.48
CA ASN A 84 5.94 -2.32 -28.12
C ASN A 84 5.43 -3.75 -28.31
N ILE A 85 4.10 -3.90 -28.34
CA ILE A 85 3.42 -5.16 -28.59
C ILE A 85 2.12 -4.91 -29.37
N THR A 86 1.75 -5.82 -30.26
CA THR A 86 0.57 -5.66 -31.12
C THR A 86 -0.60 -6.49 -30.60
N ALA A 87 -1.75 -5.85 -30.39
CA ALA A 87 -3.01 -6.50 -30.08
C ALA A 87 -3.58 -7.23 -31.31
N PRO A 88 -3.96 -8.52 -31.18
CA PRO A 88 -4.80 -9.19 -32.17
C PRO A 88 -6.10 -8.40 -32.42
N ASN A 89 -6.47 -8.23 -33.69
CA ASN A 89 -7.71 -7.55 -34.06
C ASN A 89 -8.94 -8.39 -33.69
N ASN A 90 -10.07 -7.74 -33.39
CA ASN A 90 -11.35 -8.36 -33.08
C ASN A 90 -11.26 -9.40 -31.94
N ALA A 91 -10.46 -9.11 -30.91
CA ALA A 91 -10.21 -10.02 -29.81
C ALA A 91 -10.03 -9.28 -28.48
N VAL A 92 -10.31 -10.00 -27.39
CA VAL A 92 -9.86 -9.66 -26.05
C VAL A 92 -8.51 -10.32 -25.84
N SER A 93 -7.51 -9.55 -25.47
CA SER A 93 -6.14 -10.00 -25.26
C SER A 93 -5.61 -9.59 -23.89
N PHE A 94 -4.77 -10.42 -23.32
CA PHE A 94 -4.08 -10.20 -22.06
C PHE A 94 -2.62 -9.95 -22.36
N VAL A 95 -2.10 -8.81 -21.92
CA VAL A 95 -0.67 -8.49 -21.93
C VAL A 95 -0.12 -8.92 -20.58
N PHE A 96 0.96 -9.71 -20.57
CA PHE A 96 1.51 -10.28 -19.35
C PHE A 96 3.02 -10.45 -19.44
N VAL A 97 3.68 -10.50 -18.28
CA VAL A 97 5.05 -11.00 -18.17
C VAL A 97 5.00 -12.52 -18.06
N ASN A 98 5.65 -13.23 -18.99
CA ASN A 98 5.70 -14.68 -18.99
C ASN A 98 6.69 -15.23 -17.93
N ALA A 99 6.76 -16.56 -17.80
CA ALA A 99 7.64 -17.22 -16.84
C ALA A 99 9.15 -17.04 -17.10
N THR A 100 9.55 -16.50 -18.26
CA THR A 100 10.95 -16.19 -18.59
C THR A 100 11.27 -14.70 -18.43
N GLY A 101 10.32 -13.87 -17.99
CA GLY A 101 10.54 -12.43 -17.83
C GLY A 101 10.45 -11.63 -19.11
N ALA A 102 9.73 -12.10 -20.13
CA ALA A 102 9.43 -11.34 -21.34
C ALA A 102 7.95 -10.93 -21.39
N ILE A 103 7.65 -9.79 -22.01
CA ILE A 103 6.26 -9.40 -22.30
C ILE A 103 5.71 -10.24 -23.44
N ALA A 104 4.53 -10.80 -23.22
CA ALA A 104 3.76 -11.53 -24.21
C ALA A 104 2.30 -11.05 -24.23
N ILE A 105 1.61 -11.38 -25.31
CA ILE A 105 0.19 -11.12 -25.50
C ILE A 105 -0.51 -12.41 -25.93
N SER A 106 -1.70 -12.67 -25.38
CA SER A 106 -2.49 -13.86 -25.71
C SER A 106 -3.98 -13.55 -25.63
N THR A 107 -4.78 -14.17 -26.49
CA THR A 107 -6.25 -14.11 -26.42
C THR A 107 -6.82 -15.02 -25.34
N THR A 108 -6.02 -15.98 -24.87
CA THR A 108 -6.34 -16.83 -23.71
C THR A 108 -5.58 -16.34 -22.50
N ARG A 109 -6.27 -16.22 -21.36
CA ARG A 109 -5.66 -15.81 -20.09
C ARG A 109 -4.50 -16.77 -19.72
N PRO A 110 -3.29 -16.27 -19.41
CA PRO A 110 -2.15 -17.13 -19.08
C PRO A 110 -2.37 -17.87 -17.76
N ALA A 111 -2.05 -19.17 -17.71
CA ALA A 111 -2.08 -19.95 -16.48
C ALA A 111 -0.90 -19.62 -15.54
N LEU A 112 0.22 -19.16 -16.12
CA LEU A 112 1.43 -18.75 -15.42
C LEU A 112 1.93 -17.44 -16.03
N GLY A 113 2.09 -16.42 -15.19
CA GLY A 113 2.56 -15.10 -15.60
C GLY A 113 1.90 -14.00 -14.77
N PHE A 114 2.40 -12.78 -14.95
CA PHE A 114 1.80 -11.61 -14.31
C PHE A 114 1.07 -10.78 -15.36
N GLU A 115 -0.25 -10.77 -15.30
CA GLU A 115 -1.08 -9.90 -16.16
C GLU A 115 -0.81 -8.43 -15.83
N ILE A 116 -0.51 -7.65 -16.85
CA ILE A 116 -0.23 -6.21 -16.73
C ILE A 116 -1.32 -5.36 -17.39
N ALA A 117 -2.02 -5.90 -18.39
CA ALA A 117 -3.18 -5.24 -18.99
C ALA A 117 -4.13 -6.23 -19.67
N ARG A 118 -5.38 -5.81 -19.79
CA ARG A 118 -6.40 -6.40 -20.67
C ARG A 118 -6.72 -5.39 -21.77
N VAL A 119 -6.75 -5.88 -23.00
CA VAL A 119 -6.92 -5.08 -24.21
C VAL A 119 -8.09 -5.66 -24.98
N GLU A 120 -9.07 -4.83 -25.31
CA GLU A 120 -10.09 -5.18 -26.29
C GLU A 120 -9.82 -4.41 -27.57
N ALA A 121 -9.78 -5.11 -28.69
CA ALA A 121 -9.63 -4.52 -30.01
C ALA A 121 -10.76 -4.95 -30.94
N SER A 122 -11.26 -4.00 -31.73
CA SER A 122 -12.29 -4.23 -32.74
C SER A 122 -12.12 -3.24 -33.89
N GLY A 123 -12.39 -3.69 -35.12
CA GLY A 123 -12.35 -2.81 -36.29
C GLY A 123 -10.96 -2.23 -36.60
N GLY A 124 -9.88 -2.91 -36.20
CA GLY A 124 -8.51 -2.48 -36.42
C GLY A 124 -7.98 -1.45 -35.41
N ALA A 125 -8.70 -1.23 -34.29
CA ALA A 125 -8.26 -0.33 -33.23
C ALA A 125 -8.51 -0.94 -31.85
N VAL A 126 -7.73 -0.50 -30.86
CA VAL A 126 -7.99 -0.77 -29.44
C VAL A 126 -9.21 0.03 -29.00
N THR A 127 -10.27 -0.65 -28.58
CA THR A 127 -11.51 -0.05 -28.08
C THR A 127 -11.52 0.10 -26.57
N GLN A 128 -10.82 -0.78 -25.86
CA GLN A 128 -10.68 -0.72 -24.41
C GLN A 128 -9.27 -1.15 -23.99
N LEU A 129 -8.69 -0.40 -23.07
CA LEU A 129 -7.43 -0.75 -22.41
C LEU A 129 -7.62 -0.62 -20.90
N GLN A 130 -7.40 -1.72 -20.19
CA GLN A 130 -7.41 -1.76 -18.74
C GLN A 130 -6.03 -2.20 -18.25
N ASN A 131 -5.30 -1.30 -17.59
CA ASN A 131 -4.07 -1.67 -16.90
C ASN A 131 -4.42 -2.33 -15.55
N TYR A 132 -3.68 -3.38 -15.23
CA TYR A 132 -3.75 -3.99 -13.91
C TYR A 132 -2.58 -3.48 -13.08
N PRO A 133 -2.82 -3.06 -11.82
CA PRO A 133 -1.72 -2.89 -10.90
C PRO A 133 -1.07 -4.27 -10.76
N LEU A 134 0.16 -4.40 -11.24
CA LEU A 134 1.04 -5.43 -10.71
C LEU A 134 1.13 -5.12 -9.22
N PHE A 135 0.44 -5.91 -8.40
CA PHE A 135 0.59 -5.86 -6.94
C PHE A 135 2.08 -5.81 -6.69
N ALA A 136 2.53 -4.68 -6.15
CA ALA A 136 3.89 -4.17 -6.22
C ALA A 136 4.91 -5.28 -6.50
N VAL A 137 5.65 -5.12 -7.61
CA VAL A 137 7.05 -5.55 -7.64
C VAL A 137 7.57 -5.21 -6.26
N ARG A 138 7.87 -6.25 -5.45
CA ARG A 138 8.44 -6.04 -4.13
C ARG A 138 9.52 -4.98 -4.33
N PRO A 139 9.47 -3.82 -3.63
CA PRO A 139 10.67 -3.00 -3.55
C PRO A 139 11.78 -3.99 -3.22
N VAL A 140 12.87 -3.96 -4.00
CA VAL A 140 14.02 -4.88 -3.90
C VAL A 140 14.07 -5.35 -2.47
N ASP A 141 13.84 -6.66 -2.24
CA ASP A 141 13.98 -7.23 -0.91
C ASP A 141 15.30 -6.67 -0.40
N PRO A 142 15.31 -5.73 0.58
CA PRO A 142 16.56 -5.11 0.98
C PRO A 142 17.42 -6.28 1.38
N ASP A 143 18.58 -6.39 0.74
CA ASP A 143 19.40 -7.59 0.81
C ASP A 143 19.64 -7.93 2.29
N LEU A 144 18.87 -8.89 2.81
CA LEU A 144 18.92 -9.28 4.21
C LEU A 144 20.22 -10.03 4.51
N SER A 145 20.97 -10.41 3.47
CA SER A 145 22.33 -10.94 3.57
C SER A 145 23.33 -9.86 4.00
N ASN A 146 23.02 -8.58 3.80
CA ASN A 146 23.93 -7.45 4.04
C ASN A 146 23.57 -6.55 5.23
N TYR A 147 22.52 -6.86 6.01
CA TYR A 147 22.31 -6.16 7.30
C TYR A 147 23.36 -6.51 8.37
N ALA A 148 24.30 -7.42 8.06
CA ALA A 148 25.46 -7.67 8.90
C ALA A 148 26.53 -6.55 8.81
N THR A 149 26.55 -5.75 7.74
CA THR A 149 27.52 -4.64 7.57
C THR A 149 27.09 -3.74 6.41
N VAL A 150 26.14 -2.83 6.65
CA VAL A 150 26.14 -1.57 5.89
C VAL A 150 26.90 -0.58 6.75
N ASP A 151 28.21 -0.55 6.56
CA ASP A 151 29.05 0.51 7.08
C ASP A 151 28.55 1.85 6.52
N TYR A 152 28.10 2.68 7.45
CA TYR A 152 28.23 4.14 7.49
C TYR A 152 28.98 4.78 6.32
N ALA A 153 28.30 5.00 5.21
CA ALA A 153 28.78 5.89 4.16
C ALA A 153 27.62 6.60 3.49
N ASN A 154 27.00 7.56 4.21
CA ASN A 154 26.40 8.79 3.68
C ASN A 154 25.70 9.56 4.81
N SER A 155 26.46 10.48 5.44
CA SER A 155 26.12 11.76 6.12
C SER A 155 24.71 12.11 6.70
N ARG A 156 23.76 11.19 6.85
CA ARG A 156 22.50 11.36 7.59
C ARG A 156 22.23 10.09 8.40
N ALA A 157 22.95 9.93 9.50
CA ALA A 157 22.91 8.72 10.33
C ALA A 157 21.59 8.60 11.10
N TRP A 158 20.55 8.07 10.46
CA TRP A 158 19.44 7.46 11.20
C TRP A 158 19.99 6.22 11.91
N LYS A 159 20.15 6.30 13.23
CA LYS A 159 20.61 5.16 14.02
C LYS A 159 19.45 4.18 14.16
N ILE A 160 19.55 3.02 13.50
CA ILE A 160 18.67 1.88 13.79
C ILE A 160 18.72 1.64 15.29
N GLN A 161 17.56 1.70 15.95
CA GLN A 161 17.46 1.52 17.40
C GLN A 161 17.19 0.06 17.74
N ALA A 162 16.38 -0.62 16.94
CA ALA A 162 16.14 -2.05 17.09
C ALA A 162 15.72 -2.72 15.78
N LEU A 163 16.15 -3.98 15.61
CA LEU A 163 15.69 -4.89 14.56
C LEU A 163 15.19 -6.18 15.21
N GLY A 164 13.94 -6.52 14.97
CA GLY A 164 13.36 -7.82 15.29
C GLY A 164 13.16 -8.63 14.02
N ARG A 165 13.42 -9.94 14.08
CA ARG A 165 13.12 -10.88 12.99
C ARG A 165 12.37 -12.08 13.54
N LYS A 166 11.57 -12.69 12.69
CA LYS A 166 11.03 -14.01 12.91
C LYS A 166 11.94 -15.08 12.31
N THR A 167 12.45 -15.96 13.17
CA THR A 167 13.35 -17.08 12.85
C THR A 167 12.62 -18.42 12.75
N SER A 168 11.37 -18.48 13.20
CA SER A 168 10.52 -19.67 13.15
C SER A 168 9.09 -19.30 12.77
N THR A 169 8.34 -20.20 12.14
CA THR A 169 6.96 -19.89 11.74
C THR A 169 6.04 -19.82 12.97
N PHE A 170 5.21 -18.77 13.04
CA PHE A 170 4.26 -18.55 14.14
C PHE A 170 2.83 -18.78 13.65
N ALA A 171 2.16 -19.78 14.22
CA ALA A 171 0.77 -20.07 13.89
C ALA A 171 -0.18 -19.02 14.49
N ILE A 172 -1.18 -18.63 13.70
CA ILE A 172 -2.27 -17.75 14.11
C ILE A 172 -3.55 -18.58 14.08
N ALA A 173 -4.22 -18.67 15.22
CA ALA A 173 -5.49 -19.37 15.30
C ALA A 173 -6.59 -18.59 14.55
N SER A 174 -7.60 -19.29 14.06
CA SER A 174 -8.70 -18.71 13.28
C SER A 174 -9.71 -17.91 14.12
N THR A 175 -9.24 -17.07 15.05
CA THR A 175 -10.09 -16.22 15.89
C THR A 175 -10.09 -14.77 15.41
N ASP A 176 -11.18 -14.08 15.71
CA ASP A 176 -11.45 -12.71 15.32
C ASP A 176 -10.74 -11.71 16.27
N THR A 177 -9.41 -11.76 16.30
CA THR A 177 -8.59 -11.00 17.25
C THR A 177 -7.28 -10.53 16.63
N TYR A 178 -6.73 -9.43 17.14
CA TYR A 178 -5.38 -9.00 16.80
C TYR A 178 -4.34 -9.88 17.48
N TYR A 179 -3.36 -10.31 16.70
CA TYR A 179 -2.21 -11.08 17.16
C TYR A 179 -0.97 -10.22 17.16
N ARG A 180 -0.34 -10.09 18.33
CA ARG A 180 1.01 -9.53 18.41
C ARG A 180 1.98 -10.49 17.73
N ILE A 181 2.81 -9.97 16.85
CA ILE A 181 3.81 -10.77 16.14
C ILE A 181 5.01 -10.94 17.07
N PRO A 182 5.31 -12.14 17.59
CA PRO A 182 6.53 -12.35 18.37
C PRO A 182 7.74 -12.17 17.46
N LEU A 183 8.76 -11.46 17.93
CA LEU A 183 9.99 -11.17 17.19
C LEU A 183 11.19 -11.56 18.04
N GLU A 184 12.21 -12.16 17.44
CA GLU A 184 13.51 -12.33 18.07
C GLU A 184 14.37 -11.09 17.76
N SER A 185 14.85 -10.40 18.79
CA SER A 185 15.74 -9.24 18.61
C SER A 185 17.06 -9.69 18.00
N LEU A 186 17.47 -9.05 16.90
CA LEU A 186 18.73 -9.32 16.22
C LEU A 186 19.79 -8.25 16.52
N THR A 187 19.37 -7.00 16.74
CA THR A 187 20.28 -5.87 16.99
C THR A 187 19.57 -4.79 17.79
N GLY A 188 20.33 -4.12 18.66
CA GLY A 188 19.85 -3.00 19.49
C GLY A 188 19.01 -3.42 20.71
N SER A 189 18.65 -2.44 21.52
CA SER A 189 17.75 -2.60 22.66
C SER A 189 16.40 -1.96 22.31
N GLY A 190 15.36 -2.78 22.20
CA GLY A 190 14.02 -2.25 21.94
C GLY A 190 12.96 -3.33 21.81
N PHE A 191 13.16 -4.31 20.92
CA PHE A 191 12.20 -5.41 20.76
C PHE A 191 12.43 -6.52 21.80
N ALA A 192 11.41 -6.82 22.59
CA ALA A 192 11.35 -8.03 23.40
C ALA A 192 10.89 -9.24 22.55
N THR A 193 11.10 -10.46 23.06
CA THR A 193 10.73 -11.72 22.36
C THR A 193 9.23 -11.84 22.06
N ASN A 194 8.40 -11.13 22.82
CA ASN A 194 6.97 -11.04 22.58
C ASN A 194 6.60 -10.06 21.44
N GLY A 195 7.57 -9.39 20.80
CA GLY A 195 7.33 -8.41 19.73
C GLY A 195 7.06 -6.97 20.20
N LEU A 196 7.13 -6.72 21.51
CA LEU A 196 6.94 -5.38 22.10
C LEU A 196 8.22 -4.57 21.96
N PHE A 197 8.15 -3.45 21.24
CA PHE A 197 9.18 -2.43 21.24
C PHE A 197 9.08 -1.56 22.50
N THR A 198 10.20 -1.24 23.12
CA THR A 198 10.33 -0.26 24.20
C THR A 198 11.36 0.79 23.79
N ALA A 199 10.95 2.05 23.72
CA ALA A 199 11.79 3.14 23.25
C ALA A 199 12.97 3.41 24.21
N PRO A 200 14.24 3.26 23.76
CA PRO A 200 15.40 3.51 24.61
C PRO A 200 15.65 5.01 24.86
N ALA A 201 15.14 5.88 23.99
CA ALA A 201 15.22 7.34 24.10
C ALA A 201 13.87 7.97 23.75
N ALA A 202 13.59 9.17 24.27
CA ALA A 202 12.42 9.93 23.84
C ALA A 202 12.64 10.50 22.43
N GLY A 203 11.59 10.52 21.61
CA GLY A 203 11.57 11.19 20.32
C GLY A 203 10.64 10.54 19.31
N ASN A 204 10.86 10.83 18.03
CA ASN A 204 9.99 10.44 16.94
C ASN A 204 10.50 9.17 16.26
N TYR A 205 9.76 8.07 16.37
CA TYR A 205 10.16 6.78 15.83
C TYR A 205 9.46 6.45 14.53
N VAL A 206 10.22 5.91 13.59
CA VAL A 206 9.68 5.29 12.38
C VAL A 206 9.85 3.79 12.51
N PHE A 207 8.77 3.08 12.18
CA PHE A 207 8.64 1.64 12.15
C PHE A 207 8.45 1.19 10.71
N ALA A 208 9.37 0.37 10.22
CA ALA A 208 9.17 -0.38 8.98
C ALA A 208 9.06 -1.86 9.29
N SER A 209 8.24 -2.55 8.52
CA SER A 209 8.02 -3.98 8.67
C SER A 209 7.92 -4.66 7.33
N ARG A 210 8.33 -5.91 7.34
CA ARG A 210 8.12 -6.86 6.27
C ARG A 210 7.51 -8.10 6.89
N ILE A 211 6.21 -8.27 6.73
CA ILE A 211 5.47 -9.40 7.29
C ILE A 211 4.97 -10.27 6.15
N ARG A 212 5.22 -11.59 6.24
CA ARG A 212 4.65 -12.56 5.32
C ARG A 212 3.70 -13.48 6.07
N VAL A 213 2.47 -13.56 5.58
CA VAL A 213 1.41 -14.40 6.13
C VAL A 213 0.97 -15.37 5.05
N ASP A 214 0.91 -16.64 5.37
CA ASP A 214 0.27 -17.65 4.53
C ASP A 214 -0.76 -18.46 5.31
N THR A 215 -1.76 -18.96 4.58
CA THR A 215 -2.76 -19.88 5.09
C THR A 215 -2.16 -21.28 5.19
N THR A 216 -2.63 -22.06 6.16
CA THR A 216 -2.23 -23.48 6.26
C THR A 216 -2.94 -24.35 5.21
N THR A 217 -4.06 -23.86 4.67
CA THR A 217 -4.87 -24.53 3.65
C THR A 217 -4.60 -23.89 2.28
N PRO A 218 -4.04 -24.61 1.30
CA PRO A 218 -3.75 -24.05 -0.01
C PRO A 218 -4.98 -23.40 -0.67
N ASN A 219 -4.77 -22.26 -1.33
CA ASN A 219 -5.81 -21.52 -2.07
C ASN A 219 -6.99 -21.01 -1.21
N GLN A 220 -6.84 -20.93 0.10
CA GLN A 220 -7.85 -20.31 0.96
C GLN A 220 -7.70 -18.78 0.90
N PRO A 221 -8.75 -18.01 0.55
CA PRO A 221 -8.67 -16.57 0.56
C PRO A 221 -8.31 -16.02 1.95
N LEU A 222 -7.52 -14.95 1.98
CA LEU A 222 -7.00 -14.34 3.20
C LEU A 222 -7.03 -12.82 3.08
N ALA A 223 -7.70 -12.14 4.00
CA ALA A 223 -7.52 -10.70 4.25
C ALA A 223 -6.60 -10.51 5.46
N VAL A 224 -5.68 -9.56 5.35
CA VAL A 224 -4.72 -9.20 6.39
C VAL A 224 -4.80 -7.70 6.63
N LYS A 225 -4.95 -7.32 7.90
CA LYS A 225 -4.76 -5.96 8.39
C LYS A 225 -3.53 -5.93 9.28
N LEU A 226 -2.57 -5.09 8.94
CA LEU A 226 -1.31 -4.92 9.65
C LEU A 226 -1.28 -3.55 10.31
N SER A 227 -1.14 -3.53 11.62
CA SER A 227 -1.24 -2.31 12.40
C SER A 227 -0.12 -2.19 13.42
N LEU A 228 0.30 -0.95 13.68
CA LEU A 228 1.15 -0.59 14.80
C LEU A 228 0.27 -0.12 15.95
N TYR A 229 0.50 -0.64 17.14
CA TYR A 229 -0.17 -0.19 18.35
C TYR A 229 0.79 0.59 19.24
N VAL A 230 0.37 1.76 19.69
CA VAL A 230 1.06 2.56 20.72
C VAL A 230 0.08 2.83 21.85
N GLY A 231 0.28 2.15 22.98
CA GLY A 231 -0.74 2.05 24.02
C GLY A 231 -2.03 1.40 23.49
N SER A 232 -3.14 2.14 23.53
CA SER A 232 -4.45 1.73 22.98
C SER A 232 -4.72 2.24 21.57
N THR A 233 -3.83 3.07 21.00
CA THR A 233 -4.03 3.69 19.69
C THR A 233 -3.55 2.76 18.59
N GLU A 234 -4.44 2.46 17.64
CA GLU A 234 -4.12 1.73 16.41
C GLU A 234 -3.68 2.71 15.31
N ILE A 235 -2.54 2.41 14.67
CA ILE A 235 -2.07 3.06 13.45
C ILE A 235 -2.06 1.99 12.35
N LEU A 236 -2.97 2.12 11.38
CA LEU A 236 -3.04 1.22 10.24
C LEU A 236 -1.81 1.41 9.34
N LEU A 237 -1.05 0.33 9.11
CA LEU A 237 0.12 0.35 8.23
C LEU A 237 -0.18 -0.24 6.85
N ASN A 238 -0.91 -1.35 6.81
CA ASN A 238 -1.33 -1.99 5.57
C ASN A 238 -2.65 -2.73 5.75
N GLN A 239 -3.41 -2.84 4.67
CA GLN A 239 -4.50 -3.77 4.55
C GLN A 239 -4.51 -4.35 3.14
N GLY A 240 -4.63 -5.66 3.02
CA GLY A 240 -4.67 -6.29 1.71
C GLY A 240 -5.26 -7.69 1.77
N ASP A 241 -5.69 -8.14 0.60
CA ASP A 241 -6.34 -9.43 0.41
C ASP A 241 -5.54 -10.30 -0.56
N SER A 242 -5.58 -11.61 -0.35
CA SER A 242 -4.97 -12.61 -1.22
C SER A 242 -5.99 -13.70 -1.52
N ALA A 243 -6.28 -13.90 -2.80
CA ALA A 243 -7.16 -14.98 -3.26
C ALA A 243 -6.53 -16.38 -3.04
N TYR A 244 -5.20 -16.45 -2.91
CA TYR A 244 -4.45 -17.70 -2.81
C TYR A 244 -3.94 -18.00 -1.41
N GLY A 245 -4.20 -17.09 -0.46
CA GLY A 245 -3.81 -17.29 0.93
C GLY A 245 -2.31 -17.14 1.19
N ASP A 246 -1.56 -16.41 0.36
CA ASP A 246 -0.20 -15.96 0.66
C ASP A 246 -0.16 -14.44 0.42
N LEU A 247 0.27 -13.71 1.44
CA LEU A 247 0.34 -12.26 1.43
C LEU A 247 1.64 -11.80 2.06
N SER A 248 2.29 -10.85 1.39
CA SER A 248 3.52 -10.22 1.87
C SER A 248 3.28 -8.72 1.93
N ALA A 249 3.34 -8.15 3.13
CA ALA A 249 3.24 -6.72 3.35
C ALA A 249 4.63 -6.17 3.67
N SER A 250 5.08 -5.17 2.93
CA SER A 250 6.27 -4.37 3.25
C SER A 250 5.82 -2.93 3.41
N VAL A 251 5.82 -2.41 4.64
CA VAL A 251 5.23 -1.11 4.95
C VAL A 251 6.00 -0.37 6.01
N GLN A 252 5.81 0.94 6.02
CA GLN A 252 6.34 1.86 7.01
C GLN A 252 5.19 2.76 7.46
N ASN A 253 5.20 3.23 8.72
CA ASN A 253 4.31 4.32 9.10
C ASN A 253 4.67 5.60 8.33
N ASN A 254 3.64 6.30 7.84
CA ASN A 254 3.79 7.54 7.08
C ASN A 254 4.32 8.68 7.97
N GLU A 255 3.81 8.76 9.20
CA GLU A 255 4.17 9.80 10.16
C GLU A 255 4.95 9.19 11.33
N PRO A 256 6.11 9.74 11.72
CA PRO A 256 6.84 9.29 12.90
C PRO A 256 5.99 9.30 14.16
N VAL A 257 6.16 8.29 15.00
CA VAL A 257 5.39 8.13 16.24
C VAL A 257 6.18 8.69 17.42
N PRO A 258 5.65 9.71 18.13
CA PRO A 258 6.31 10.23 19.31
C PRO A 258 6.22 9.21 20.45
N LEU A 259 7.38 8.80 20.97
CA LEU A 259 7.49 7.92 22.13
C LEU A 259 8.36 8.59 23.20
N ALA A 260 7.92 8.53 24.45
CA ALA A 260 8.76 8.85 25.60
C ALA A 260 9.77 7.70 25.86
N VAL A 261 10.79 7.94 26.68
CA VAL A 261 11.66 6.85 27.18
C VAL A 261 10.80 5.80 27.87
N GLY A 262 10.97 4.52 27.52
CA GLY A 262 10.14 3.43 28.03
C GLY A 262 8.75 3.33 27.38
N GLY A 263 8.39 4.25 26.48
CA GLY A 263 7.19 4.19 25.67
C GLY A 263 7.17 2.93 24.80
N GLN A 264 6.02 2.30 24.68
CA GLN A 264 5.90 0.99 24.05
C GLN A 264 5.13 1.05 22.73
N ALA A 265 5.57 0.26 21.77
CA ALA A 265 4.87 0.03 20.52
C ALA A 265 4.90 -1.46 20.17
N ASP A 266 3.86 -2.00 19.56
CA ASP A 266 3.88 -3.37 19.07
C ASP A 266 3.17 -3.55 17.75
N MET A 267 3.69 -4.46 16.94
CA MET A 267 3.12 -4.80 15.64
C MET A 267 2.12 -5.93 15.79
N ARG A 268 0.90 -5.67 15.29
CA ARG A 268 -0.20 -6.63 15.33
C ARG A 268 -0.73 -6.92 13.93
N VAL A 269 -1.10 -8.18 13.75
CA VAL A 269 -1.78 -8.64 12.56
C VAL A 269 -3.18 -9.10 12.93
N TYR A 270 -4.15 -8.68 12.12
CA TYR A 270 -5.51 -9.17 12.16
C TYR A 270 -5.81 -9.89 10.85
N LEU A 271 -6.47 -11.03 10.93
CA LEU A 271 -6.76 -11.89 9.79
C LEU A 271 -8.27 -12.12 9.66
N THR A 272 -8.72 -12.47 8.47
CA THR A 272 -10.11 -12.93 8.26
C THR A 272 -10.46 -14.08 9.19
N ARG A 273 -11.62 -13.99 9.83
CA ARG A 273 -12.19 -15.04 10.68
C ARG A 273 -12.27 -16.38 9.93
N GLY A 274 -11.97 -17.48 10.63
CA GLY A 274 -12.12 -18.84 10.09
C GLY A 274 -10.96 -19.31 9.20
N VAL A 275 -9.91 -18.51 9.07
CA VAL A 275 -8.70 -18.88 8.32
C VAL A 275 -7.58 -19.24 9.29
N ASN A 276 -7.07 -20.46 9.21
CA ASN A 276 -5.84 -20.83 9.90
C ASN A 276 -4.66 -20.32 9.06
N ALA A 277 -3.81 -19.51 9.68
CA ALA A 277 -2.70 -18.89 9.01
C ALA A 277 -1.45 -18.92 9.88
N ARG A 278 -0.34 -18.45 9.32
CA ARG A 278 0.92 -18.35 10.03
C ARG A 278 1.73 -17.17 9.51
N VAL A 279 2.49 -16.54 10.41
CA VAL A 279 3.53 -15.58 10.04
C VAL A 279 4.79 -16.37 9.73
N ARG A 280 5.30 -16.26 8.51
CA ARG A 280 6.48 -16.99 8.06
C ARG A 280 7.76 -16.43 8.67
N GLU A 281 8.74 -17.32 8.81
CA GLU A 281 10.13 -16.94 9.02
C GLU A 281 10.61 -15.92 7.97
N GLY A 282 11.57 -15.09 8.35
CA GLY A 282 12.05 -13.99 7.52
C GLY A 282 11.19 -12.73 7.60
N SER A 283 10.06 -12.75 8.31
CA SER A 283 9.34 -11.53 8.67
C SER A 283 10.21 -10.67 9.59
N SER A 284 10.21 -9.36 9.44
CA SER A 284 11.05 -8.45 10.23
C SER A 284 10.35 -7.12 10.53
N VAL A 285 10.81 -6.48 11.60
CA VAL A 285 10.40 -5.13 11.99
C VAL A 285 11.65 -4.36 12.41
N VAL A 286 11.78 -3.13 11.93
CA VAL A 286 12.85 -2.20 12.28
C VAL A 286 12.23 -0.95 12.87
N ALA A 287 12.83 -0.44 13.95
CA ALA A 287 12.51 0.86 14.50
C ALA A 287 13.76 1.74 14.49
N TRP A 288 13.61 2.99 14.06
CA TRP A 288 14.67 4.00 14.13
C TRP A 288 14.14 5.33 14.61
N LEU A 289 15.01 6.07 15.30
CA LEU A 289 14.74 7.41 15.80
C LEU A 289 15.05 8.43 14.70
N VAL A 290 14.10 9.32 14.41
CA VAL A 290 14.27 10.47 13.52
C VAL A 290 14.71 11.67 14.36
N PRO A 291 15.74 12.42 13.92
CA PRO A 291 16.21 13.61 14.62
C PRO A 291 15.17 14.74 14.67
#